data_AF-A0A9J6ALW2-F1
#
_entry.id   AF-A0A9J6ALW2-F1
#
_cell.length_a   1.000
_cell.length_b   1.000
_cell.length_c   1.000
_cell.angle_alpha   90.00
_cell.angle_beta   90.00
_cell.angle_gamma   90.00
#
_symmetry.space_group_name_H-M   'P 1'
#
loop_
_entity.id
_entity.type
_entity.pdbx_description
1 polymer ?
#
loop_
_entity_poly.entity_id
_entity_poly.type
_entity_poly.pdbx_seq_one_letter_code
_entity_poly.pdbx_strand_id
1 'polypeptide(L)'
;MFVSASWALCTKFLQNVITSYEWWSKSLHGIDTNGSGINFNGLIKGATSFPQVILTAVAFNRTLWHWIESAIVVEAKAMYHTRFIPIWMLN
;
A
#
# COMPACT_ATOMS: atom_id res chain seq x y z
N MET A 1 5.17 -4.11 -20.32
CA MET A 1 5.89 -3.46 -21.44
C MET A 1 6.41 -2.13 -20.94
N PHE A 2 7.73 -1.94 -21.02
CA PHE A 2 8.52 -0.70 -20.95
C PHE A 2 8.12 0.42 -19.97
N VAL A 3 8.90 0.56 -18.88
CA VAL A 3 9.78 1.73 -18.66
C VAL A 3 11.05 1.23 -17.97
N SER A 4 12.14 1.06 -18.72
CA SER A 4 13.45 0.66 -18.20
C SER A 4 14.29 1.87 -17.80
N ALA A 5 14.95 1.76 -16.66
CA ALA A 5 16.32 2.22 -16.38
C ALA A 5 16.68 3.72 -16.40
N SER A 6 15.85 4.67 -16.85
CA SER A 6 16.25 6.09 -16.89
C SER A 6 16.07 6.87 -15.56
N TRP A 7 15.41 6.28 -14.55
CA TRP A 7 15.06 6.97 -13.28
C TRP A 7 16.08 6.79 -12.14
N ALA A 8 17.08 5.91 -12.30
CA ALA A 8 17.99 5.53 -11.22
C ALA A 8 19.13 6.52 -10.96
N LEU A 9 19.46 7.40 -11.92
CA LEU A 9 20.58 8.35 -11.81
C LEU A 9 20.19 9.70 -11.19
N CYS A 10 18.96 10.18 -11.43
CA CYS A 10 18.48 11.45 -10.88
C CYS A 10 18.12 11.36 -9.38
N THR A 11 17.71 10.17 -8.91
CA THR A 11 17.27 9.95 -7.51
C THR A 11 18.43 9.79 -6.52
N LYS A 12 19.62 9.39 -6.96
CA LYS A 12 20.77 9.14 -6.08
C LYS A 12 21.38 10.39 -5.43
N PHE A 13 21.23 11.57 -6.03
CA PHE A 13 21.78 12.82 -5.49
C PHE A 13 20.86 13.47 -4.43
N LEU A 14 19.55 13.21 -4.49
CA LEU A 14 18.54 13.77 -3.58
C LEU A 14 18.07 12.78 -2.50
N GLN A 15 18.49 11.52 -2.55
CA GLN A 15 18.12 10.46 -1.58
C GLN A 15 18.50 10.75 -0.12
N ASN A 16 19.44 11.66 0.13
CA ASN A 16 19.79 12.08 1.50
C ASN A 16 18.79 13.06 2.14
N VAL A 17 17.87 13.62 1.34
CA VAL A 17 16.87 14.60 1.81
C VAL A 17 15.43 14.16 1.47
N ILE A 18 15.27 13.25 0.50
CA ILE A 18 13.98 12.73 0.05
C ILE A 18 13.95 11.21 0.26
N THR A 19 12.98 10.74 1.05
CA THR A 19 12.78 9.32 1.31
C THR A 19 12.30 8.59 0.04
N SER A 20 12.70 7.33 -0.12
CA SER A 20 12.23 6.50 -1.23
C SER A 20 10.71 6.34 -1.15
N TYR A 21 10.00 6.74 -2.20
CA TYR A 21 8.56 6.61 -2.32
C TYR A 21 8.22 5.59 -3.40
N GLU A 22 7.34 4.65 -3.07
CA GLU A 22 6.79 3.71 -4.05
C GLU A 22 5.44 4.23 -4.55
N TRP A 23 5.40 4.53 -5.85
CA TRP A 23 4.22 5.10 -6.50
C TRP A 23 3.19 4.04 -6.91
N TRP A 24 3.59 2.77 -6.99
CA TRP A 24 2.70 1.67 -7.36
C TRP A 24 2.30 0.83 -6.15
N SER A 25 1.04 0.95 -5.75
CA SER A 25 0.35 0.09 -4.80
C SER A 25 -0.91 -0.54 -5.42
N LYS A 26 -1.42 -1.61 -4.83
CA LYS A 26 -2.63 -2.31 -5.28
C LYS A 26 -3.62 -2.46 -4.15
N SER A 27 -4.89 -2.12 -4.43
CA SER A 27 -5.94 -2.09 -3.43
C SER A 27 -7.35 -2.35 -3.95
N LEU A 28 -7.51 -3.18 -5.00
CA LEU A 28 -8.77 -3.32 -5.74
C LEU A 28 -9.94 -3.83 -4.87
N HIS A 29 -9.67 -4.77 -3.96
CA HIS A 29 -10.66 -5.33 -3.04
C HIS A 29 -10.00 -5.64 -1.68
N GLY A 30 -9.13 -4.74 -1.24
CA GLY A 30 -8.20 -4.97 -0.12
C GLY A 30 -6.77 -4.76 -0.56
N ILE A 31 -5.88 -4.61 0.41
CA ILE A 31 -4.47 -4.29 0.19
C ILE A 31 -3.71 -5.54 -0.27
N ASP A 32 -2.93 -5.41 -1.36
CA ASP A 32 -2.23 -6.52 -2.00
C ASP A 32 -0.70 -6.29 -2.05
N THR A 33 0.06 -7.38 -1.91
CA THR A 33 1.53 -7.45 -2.04
C THR A 33 2.01 -7.53 -3.48
N ASN A 34 1.11 -7.61 -4.46
CA ASN A 34 1.48 -7.64 -5.88
C ASN A 34 2.08 -6.30 -6.41
N GLY A 35 2.69 -5.48 -5.54
CA GLY A 35 3.48 -4.29 -5.83
C GLY A 35 4.63 -4.15 -4.81
N SER A 36 5.70 -3.46 -5.19
CA SER A 36 6.93 -3.29 -4.37
C SER A 36 6.69 -2.51 -3.06
N GLY A 37 5.61 -1.72 -3.01
CA GLY A 37 5.29 -0.84 -1.89
C GLY A 37 4.67 -1.51 -0.66
N ILE A 38 4.37 -2.81 -0.62
CA ILE A 38 3.68 -3.44 0.52
C ILE A 38 4.25 -4.83 0.79
N ASN A 39 4.57 -5.13 2.05
CA ASN A 39 5.08 -6.42 2.49
C ASN A 39 4.48 -6.79 3.86
N PHE A 40 4.00 -8.03 4.00
CA PHE A 40 3.42 -8.58 5.23
C PHE A 40 4.43 -9.33 6.12
N ASN A 41 5.73 -9.21 5.84
CA ASN A 41 6.80 -9.87 6.60
C ASN A 41 7.21 -9.11 7.90
N GLY A 42 6.34 -8.25 8.43
CA GLY A 42 6.65 -7.35 9.55
C GLY A 42 5.65 -7.44 10.71
N LEU A 43 5.39 -6.31 11.37
CA LEU A 43 4.35 -6.17 12.40
C LEU A 43 2.95 -6.48 11.86
N ILE A 44 2.69 -6.09 10.61
CA ILE A 44 1.44 -6.36 9.91
C ILE A 44 1.62 -7.66 9.12
N LYS A 45 0.79 -8.66 9.43
CA LYS A 45 0.83 -10.01 8.82
C LYS A 45 -0.22 -10.23 7.73
N GLY A 46 -1.11 -9.27 7.54
CA GLY A 46 -2.16 -9.33 6.55
C GLY A 46 -3.02 -8.07 6.56
N ALA A 47 -3.95 -8.00 5.62
CA ALA A 47 -4.94 -6.95 5.47
C ALA A 47 -6.31 -7.59 5.15
N THR A 48 -7.39 -6.84 5.29
CA THR A 48 -8.72 -7.38 5.01
C THR A 48 -8.91 -7.61 3.52
N SER A 49 -9.32 -8.82 3.14
CA SER A 49 -9.70 -9.15 1.77
C SER A 49 -11.21 -9.12 1.62
N PHE A 50 -11.70 -8.15 0.85
CA PHE A 50 -13.12 -8.01 0.52
C PHE A 50 -13.49 -8.89 -0.67
N PRO A 51 -14.79 -9.16 -0.88
CA PRO A 51 -15.26 -9.80 -2.09
C PRO A 51 -14.83 -9.01 -3.33
N GLN A 52 -14.53 -9.72 -4.41
CA GLN A 52 -14.14 -9.08 -5.67
C GLN A 52 -15.24 -8.14 -6.16
N VAL A 53 -14.85 -7.10 -6.90
CA VAL A 53 -15.73 -5.97 -7.30
C VAL A 53 -17.06 -6.42 -7.92
N ILE A 54 -17.06 -7.54 -8.67
CA ILE A 54 -18.29 -8.08 -9.25
C ILE A 54 -19.28 -8.57 -8.19
N LEU A 55 -18.81 -9.15 -7.09
CA LEU A 55 -19.65 -9.61 -5.98
C LEU A 55 -20.16 -8.46 -5.14
N THR A 56 -19.33 -7.43 -4.90
CA THR A 56 -19.80 -6.21 -4.21
C THR A 56 -20.78 -5.41 -5.05
N ALA A 57 -20.71 -5.48 -6.38
CA ALA A 57 -21.68 -4.86 -7.29
C ALA A 57 -23.08 -5.49 -7.19
N VAL A 58 -23.15 -6.81 -7.02
CA VAL A 58 -24.43 -7.55 -6.90
C VAL A 58 -25.24 -7.14 -5.68
N ALA A 59 -24.60 -6.55 -4.65
CA ALA A 59 -25.31 -6.03 -3.48
C ALA A 59 -26.16 -4.77 -3.77
N PHE A 60 -25.97 -4.11 -4.93
CA PHE A 60 -26.66 -2.86 -5.31
C PHE A 60 -26.70 -1.78 -4.21
N ASN A 61 -25.69 -1.74 -3.34
CA ASN A 61 -25.66 -0.90 -2.15
C ASN A 61 -24.48 0.08 -2.20
N ARG A 62 -24.74 1.35 -2.53
CA ARG A 62 -23.69 2.37 -2.60
C ARG A 62 -23.01 2.65 -1.27
N THR A 63 -23.75 2.58 -0.16
CA THR A 63 -23.20 2.78 1.18
C THR A 63 -22.19 1.70 1.52
N LEU A 64 -22.48 0.45 1.15
CA LEU A 64 -21.56 -0.67 1.34
C LEU A 64 -20.23 -0.45 0.60
N TRP A 65 -20.27 0.05 -0.64
CA TRP A 65 -19.07 0.37 -1.41
C TRP A 65 -18.21 1.42 -0.70
N HIS A 66 -18.83 2.49 -0.21
CA HIS A 66 -18.13 3.55 0.51
C HIS A 66 -17.50 3.06 1.82
N TRP A 67 -18.16 2.14 2.52
CA TRP A 67 -17.62 1.56 3.75
C TRP A 67 -16.44 0.62 3.49
N ILE A 68 -16.50 -0.17 2.42
CA ILE A 68 -15.38 -1.01 2.00
C ILE A 68 -14.16 -0.15 1.65
N GLU A 69 -14.35 0.90 0.85
CA GLU A 69 -13.28 1.86 0.53
C GLU A 69 -12.70 2.51 1.78
N SER A 70 -13.57 2.97 2.69
CA SER A 70 -13.14 3.62 3.94
C SER A 70 -12.30 2.67 4.81
N ALA A 71 -12.70 1.41 4.94
CA ALA A 71 -11.94 0.40 5.68
C ALA A 71 -10.55 0.18 5.06
N ILE A 72 -10.48 0.05 3.75
CA ILE A 72 -9.23 -0.09 3.00
C ILE A 72 -8.29 1.11 3.24
N VAL A 73 -8.80 2.34 3.20
CA VAL A 73 -8.00 3.55 3.44
C VAL A 73 -7.46 3.60 4.86
N VAL A 74 -8.27 3.19 5.86
CA VAL A 74 -7.83 3.13 7.26
C VAL A 74 -6.69 2.13 7.42
N GLU A 75 -6.80 0.93 6.86
CA GLU A 75 -5.72 -0.06 6.87
C GLU A 75 -4.47 0.49 6.17
N ALA A 76 -4.61 1.07 4.98
CA ALA A 76 -3.48 1.60 4.22
C ALA A 76 -2.76 2.73 4.96
N LYS A 77 -3.51 3.62 5.63
CA LYS A 77 -2.94 4.70 6.45
C LYS A 77 -2.23 4.17 7.68
N ALA A 78 -2.80 3.17 8.35
CA ALA A 78 -2.13 2.50 9.47
C ALA A 78 -0.81 1.87 9.01
N MET A 79 -0.82 1.16 7.89
CA MET A 79 0.38 0.56 7.30
C MET A 79 1.42 1.61 6.89
N TYR A 80 1.01 2.74 6.34
CA TYR A 80 1.90 3.86 6.00
C TYR A 80 2.58 4.44 7.24
N HIS A 81 1.83 4.68 8.32
CA HIS A 81 2.40 5.22 9.57
C HIS A 81 3.27 4.21 10.32
N THR A 82 3.07 2.90 10.11
CA THR A 82 3.97 1.88 10.66
C THR A 82 5.30 1.75 9.90
N ARG A 83 5.52 2.54 8.83
CA ARG A 83 6.84 2.63 8.17
C ARG A 83 7.85 3.34 9.07
N PHE A 84 8.63 2.53 9.78
CA PHE A 84 9.99 2.79 10.25
C PHE A 84 10.23 4.04 11.12
N ILE A 85 9.95 3.91 12.42
CA ILE A 85 10.97 4.25 13.43
C ILE A 85 11.49 2.90 13.95
N PRO A 86 12.72 2.46 13.63
CA PRO A 86 13.31 1.36 14.35
C PRO A 86 13.78 1.86 15.72
N ILE A 87 12.87 1.89 16.71
CA ILE A 87 13.22 2.15 18.13
C ILE A 87 14.07 0.99 18.72
N TRP A 88 14.17 -0.12 18.00
CA TRP A 88 15.01 -1.28 18.33
C TRP A 88 16.41 -1.24 17.67
N MET A 89 16.81 -0.12 17.05
CA MET A 89 18.20 0.18 16.65
C MET A 89 18.85 1.22 17.59
N LEU A 90 18.41 1.30 18.84
CA LEU A 90 19.09 2.02 19.94
C LEU A 90 19.57 1.04 21.04
N ASN A 91 20.19 -0.05 20.61
CA ASN A 91 21.23 -0.79 21.34
C ASN A 91 22.12 -1.51 20.33
#